data_AF-H1FU55-F1
#
_entry.id   AF-H1FU55-F1
#
_cell.length_a   1.000
_cell.length_b   1.000
_cell.length_c   1.000
_cell.angle_alpha   90.00
_cell.angle_beta   90.00
_cell.angle_gamma   90.00
#
_symmetry.space_group_name_H-M   'P 1'
#
loop_
_entity.id
_entity.type
_entity.pdbx_description
1 polymer ?
#
loop_
_entity_poly.entity_id
_entity_poly.type
_entity_poly.pdbx_seq_one_letter_code
_entity_poly.pdbx_strand_id
1 'polypeptide(L)'
;MKKIILSIILLSSFLAASDYSRANDAAAKAMDKLDCDFEDCPKPAPKPEVIIQEKVIVVEKPVLVEKVIVKEKVIIIDRPAASKTKLFMGPSVDGYALDICYTWGGSCGKPAADAYCRLMEYSSSVSHVVKNDTPPTKIISSGRVCDGWYCDRISEVTCTK
;
A
#
# COMPACT_ATOMS: atom_id res chain seq x y z
N MET A 1 14.03 52.02 -60.90
CA MET A 1 13.80 52.93 -59.75
C MET A 1 12.40 52.77 -59.13
N LYS A 2 11.83 51.54 -59.06
CA LYS A 2 10.45 51.28 -58.57
C LYS A 2 10.40 50.51 -57.22
N LYS A 3 11.56 50.12 -56.69
CA LYS A 3 11.66 49.31 -55.45
C LYS A 3 11.87 50.12 -54.17
N ILE A 4 12.17 51.42 -54.26
CA ILE A 4 12.43 52.26 -53.07
C ILE A 4 11.13 52.88 -52.51
N ILE A 5 10.10 53.05 -53.34
CA ILE A 5 8.84 53.69 -52.91
C ILE A 5 7.96 52.71 -52.09
N LEU A 6 8.12 51.39 -52.25
CA LEU A 6 7.28 50.41 -51.56
C LEU A 6 7.64 50.19 -50.08
N SER A 7 8.85 50.52 -49.65
CA SER A 7 9.26 50.40 -48.24
C SER A 7 8.77 51.54 -47.36
N ILE A 8 8.42 52.70 -47.92
CA ILE A 8 8.00 53.87 -47.13
C ILE A 8 6.52 53.74 -46.70
N ILE A 9 5.68 53.07 -47.50
CA ILE A 9 4.23 52.93 -47.23
C ILE A 9 3.94 51.92 -46.10
N LEU A 10 4.83 50.95 -45.86
CA LEU A 10 4.70 50.00 -44.74
C LEU A 10 5.19 50.57 -43.40
N LEU A 11 5.94 51.68 -43.39
CA LEU A 11 6.39 52.31 -42.14
C LEU A 11 5.35 53.26 -41.53
N SER A 12 4.43 53.81 -42.33
CA SER A 12 3.40 54.75 -41.84
C SER A 12 2.23 54.07 -41.13
N SER A 13 2.02 52.77 -41.34
CA SER A 13 0.92 52.01 -40.72
C SER A 13 1.25 51.48 -39.32
N PHE A 14 2.53 51.40 -38.94
CA PHE A 14 2.93 51.00 -37.57
C PHE A 14 2.87 52.15 -36.55
N LEU A 15 2.88 53.40 -37.00
CA LEU A 15 2.78 54.56 -36.09
C LEU A 15 1.36 54.78 -35.56
N ALA A 16 0.33 54.41 -36.31
CA ALA A 16 -1.06 54.59 -35.87
C ALA A 16 -1.50 53.62 -34.75
N ALA A 17 -0.90 52.42 -34.70
CA ALA A 17 -1.25 51.40 -33.70
C ALA A 17 -0.61 51.67 -32.32
N SER A 18 0.55 52.33 -32.27
CA SER A 18 1.19 52.71 -31.00
C SER A 18 0.47 53.88 -30.33
N ASP A 19 -0.04 54.84 -31.11
CA ASP A 19 -0.78 55.98 -30.58
C ASP A 19 -2.15 55.58 -30.04
N TYR A 20 -2.83 54.60 -30.66
CA TYR A 20 -4.11 54.10 -30.14
C TYR A 20 -3.97 53.41 -28.78
N SER A 21 -2.99 52.51 -28.65
CA SER A 21 -2.75 51.82 -27.37
C SER A 21 -2.26 52.80 -26.30
N ARG A 22 -1.44 53.78 -26.65
CA ARG A 22 -0.95 54.80 -25.71
C ARG A 22 -2.04 55.80 -25.30
N ALA A 23 -2.97 56.13 -26.18
CA ALA A 23 -4.13 56.97 -25.85
C ALA A 23 -5.09 56.25 -24.89
N ASN A 24 -5.33 54.95 -25.09
CA ASN A 24 -6.18 54.16 -24.19
C ASN A 24 -5.55 53.96 -22.81
N ASP A 25 -4.23 53.76 -22.75
CA ASP A 25 -3.51 53.60 -21.48
C ASP A 25 -3.47 54.92 -20.68
N ALA A 26 -3.31 56.06 -21.38
CA ALA A 26 -3.39 57.39 -20.76
C ALA A 26 -4.80 57.72 -20.24
N ALA A 27 -5.85 57.34 -20.98
CA ALA A 27 -7.23 57.51 -20.53
C ALA A 27 -7.54 56.63 -19.31
N ALA A 28 -7.06 55.38 -19.27
CA ALA A 28 -7.21 54.50 -18.12
C ALA A 28 -6.49 55.06 -16.87
N LYS A 29 -5.26 55.58 -17.03
CA LYS A 29 -4.49 56.17 -15.93
C LYS A 29 -5.05 57.48 -15.40
N ALA A 30 -5.74 58.26 -16.24
CA ALA A 30 -6.42 59.49 -15.81
C ALA A 30 -7.67 59.19 -14.96
N MET A 31 -8.27 58.00 -15.11
CA MET A 31 -9.47 57.58 -14.38
C MET A 31 -9.16 56.83 -13.07
N ASP A 32 -7.92 56.34 -12.88
CA ASP A 32 -7.47 55.56 -11.72
C ASP A 32 -7.44 56.34 -10.38
N LYS A 33 -7.60 57.67 -10.42
CA LYS A 33 -7.61 58.53 -9.22
C LYS A 33 -8.94 59.23 -8.94
N LEU A 34 -10.00 58.86 -9.65
CA LEU A 34 -11.34 59.34 -9.35
C LEU A 34 -12.00 58.29 -8.45
N ASP A 35 -12.24 58.63 -7.19
CA ASP A 35 -13.07 57.82 -6.28
C ASP A 35 -14.50 57.82 -6.84
N CYS A 36 -14.81 56.79 -7.62
CA CYS A 36 -16.14 56.56 -8.17
C CYS A 36 -17.07 55.97 -7.10
N ASP A 37 -17.29 56.71 -6.02
CA ASP A 37 -18.34 56.44 -5.04
C ASP A 37 -19.66 57.05 -5.51
N PHE A 38 -20.23 56.56 -6.62
CA PHE A 38 -21.67 56.63 -6.93
C PHE A 38 -21.97 55.87 -8.25
N GLU A 39 -23.12 55.19 -8.30
CA GLU A 39 -23.58 54.17 -9.28
C GLU A 39 -23.63 54.51 -10.80
N ASP A 40 -22.90 55.51 -11.30
CA ASP A 40 -23.01 56.00 -12.70
C ASP A 40 -21.73 55.81 -13.55
N CYS A 41 -21.06 54.66 -13.44
CA CYS A 41 -20.01 54.30 -14.40
C CYS A 41 -20.62 53.97 -15.78
N PRO A 42 -20.13 54.54 -16.91
CA PRO A 42 -20.59 54.18 -18.24
C PRO A 42 -20.23 52.71 -18.54
N LYS A 43 -21.25 51.87 -18.69
CA LYS A 43 -21.05 50.44 -18.98
C LYS A 43 -20.36 50.27 -20.33
N PRO A 44 -19.29 49.44 -20.43
CA PRO A 44 -18.58 49.23 -21.68
C PRO A 44 -19.53 48.69 -22.76
N ALA A 45 -19.43 49.23 -23.97
CA ALA A 45 -20.27 48.82 -25.09
C ALA A 45 -20.09 47.31 -25.37
N PRO A 46 -21.17 46.58 -25.69
CA PRO A 46 -21.09 45.16 -26.01
C PRO A 46 -20.23 44.96 -27.28
N LYS A 47 -19.24 44.07 -27.19
CA LYS A 47 -18.37 43.74 -28.31
C LYS A 47 -19.17 43.06 -29.43
N PRO A 48 -18.90 43.36 -30.71
CA PRO A 48 -19.55 42.68 -31.82
C PRO A 48 -19.17 41.20 -31.84
N GLU A 49 -20.18 40.33 -31.81
CA GLU A 49 -20.01 38.89 -31.79
C GLU A 49 -19.82 38.37 -33.22
N VAL A 50 -18.64 37.82 -33.51
CA VAL A 50 -18.32 37.24 -34.82
C VAL A 50 -18.82 35.79 -34.83
N ILE A 51 -19.86 35.50 -35.61
CA ILE A 51 -20.38 34.14 -35.77
C ILE A 51 -19.51 33.39 -36.79
N ILE A 52 -18.63 32.52 -36.29
CA ILE A 52 -17.81 31.64 -37.14
C ILE A 52 -18.62 30.39 -37.46
N GLN A 53 -19.01 30.21 -38.73
CA GLN A 53 -19.63 28.97 -39.19
C GLN A 53 -18.54 27.93 -39.49
N GLU A 54 -18.28 27.05 -38.51
CA GLU A 54 -17.30 25.99 -38.67
C GLU A 54 -17.91 24.79 -39.41
N LYS A 55 -17.42 24.52 -40.63
CA LYS A 55 -17.83 23.34 -41.40
C LYS A 55 -16.97 22.15 -41.01
N VAL A 56 -17.47 21.33 -40.09
CA VAL A 56 -16.81 20.08 -39.67
C VAL A 56 -16.95 19.04 -40.78
N ILE A 57 -15.83 18.63 -41.38
CA ILE A 57 -15.78 17.51 -42.33
C ILE A 57 -15.36 16.27 -41.54
N VAL A 58 -16.30 15.36 -41.31
CA VAL A 58 -16.02 14.07 -40.65
C VAL A 58 -15.46 13.12 -41.70
N VAL A 59 -14.16 12.83 -41.61
CA VAL A 59 -13.50 11.82 -42.44
C VAL A 59 -13.39 10.53 -41.63
N GLU A 60 -14.24 9.56 -41.94
CA GLU A 60 -14.17 8.23 -41.32
C GLU A 60 -13.02 7.43 -41.95
N LYS A 61 -11.94 7.28 -41.20
CA LYS A 61 -10.82 6.43 -41.60
C LYS A 61 -11.11 4.98 -41.17
N PRO A 62 -11.04 3.98 -42.07
CA PRO A 62 -11.26 2.59 -41.69
C PRO A 62 -10.14 2.10 -40.77
N VAL A 63 -10.50 1.71 -39.55
CA VAL A 63 -9.58 1.10 -38.57
C VAL A 63 -9.56 -0.40 -38.81
N LEU A 64 -8.48 -0.91 -39.39
CA LEU A 64 -8.22 -2.35 -39.50
C LEU A 64 -7.72 -2.84 -38.13
N VAL A 65 -8.59 -3.51 -37.38
CA VAL A 65 -8.24 -4.09 -36.07
C VAL A 65 -7.64 -5.48 -36.29
N GLU A 66 -6.31 -5.58 -36.25
CA GLU A 66 -5.63 -6.86 -36.22
C GLU A 66 -5.76 -7.47 -34.80
N LYS A 67 -6.40 -8.63 -34.71
CA LYS A 67 -6.60 -9.32 -33.42
C LYS A 67 -5.28 -9.95 -32.96
N VAL A 68 -4.63 -9.31 -32.00
CA VAL A 68 -3.47 -9.89 -31.30
C VAL A 68 -3.96 -10.93 -30.29
N ILE A 69 -3.69 -12.21 -30.57
CA ILE A 69 -3.98 -13.32 -29.63
C ILE A 69 -2.82 -13.41 -28.65
N VAL A 70 -2.98 -12.81 -27.47
CA VAL A 70 -2.00 -12.90 -26.38
C VAL A 70 -2.20 -14.25 -25.67
N LYS A 71 -1.24 -15.17 -25.84
CA LYS A 71 -1.17 -16.41 -25.06
C LYS A 71 -0.52 -16.10 -23.71
N GLU A 72 -1.30 -15.75 -22.70
CA GLU A 72 -0.79 -15.62 -21.34
C GLU A 72 -0.54 -17.00 -20.73
N LYS A 73 0.70 -17.20 -20.26
CA LYS A 73 1.10 -18.37 -19.49
C LYS A 73 0.82 -18.10 -18.02
N VAL A 74 -0.26 -18.68 -17.50
CA VAL A 74 -0.59 -18.62 -16.07
C VAL A 74 0.37 -19.55 -15.31
N ILE A 75 1.14 -18.97 -14.38
CA ILE A 75 2.00 -19.72 -13.46
C ILE A 75 1.27 -19.74 -12.10
N ILE A 76 0.85 -20.92 -11.66
CA ILE A 76 0.26 -21.09 -10.32
C ILE A 76 1.42 -21.27 -9.34
N ILE A 77 1.57 -20.32 -8.40
CA ILE A 77 2.50 -20.44 -7.28
C ILE A 77 1.68 -20.80 -6.05
N ASP A 78 1.82 -22.03 -5.57
CA ASP A 78 1.14 -22.46 -4.35
C ASP A 78 1.75 -21.77 -3.13
N ARG A 79 0.93 -21.05 -2.37
CA ARG A 79 1.34 -20.46 -1.09
C ARG A 79 1.39 -21.57 -0.05
N PRO A 80 2.50 -21.74 0.69
CA PRO A 80 2.55 -22.75 1.75
C PRO A 80 1.46 -22.47 2.78
N ALA A 81 0.66 -23.49 3.08
CA ALA A 81 -0.36 -23.39 4.12
C ALA A 81 0.33 -23.10 5.47
N ALA A 82 -0.18 -22.11 6.21
CA ALA A 82 0.32 -21.82 7.55
C ALA A 82 0.15 -23.05 8.44
N SER A 83 1.24 -23.57 9.02
CA SER A 83 1.16 -24.71 9.94
C SER A 83 0.39 -24.28 11.20
N LYS A 84 -0.55 -25.13 11.62
CA LYS A 84 -1.40 -24.86 12.78
C LYS A 84 -0.63 -25.16 14.06
N THR A 85 -0.35 -24.14 14.86
CA THR A 85 0.27 -24.27 16.17
C THR A 85 -0.74 -24.14 17.30
N LYS A 86 -0.44 -24.75 18.46
CA LYS A 86 -1.23 -24.62 19.70
C LYS A 86 -0.32 -24.61 20.92
N LEU A 87 -0.54 -23.63 21.80
CA LEU A 87 0.11 -23.55 23.11
C LEU A 87 -0.68 -24.36 24.15
N PHE A 88 0.03 -25.15 24.93
CA PHE A 88 -0.47 -25.84 26.11
C PHE A 88 0.23 -25.31 27.35
N MET A 89 -0.56 -24.79 28.29
CA MET A 89 -0.07 -24.36 29.61
C MET A 89 -0.21 -25.48 30.62
N GLY A 90 0.80 -25.69 31.44
CA GLY A 90 0.85 -26.74 32.46
C GLY A 90 0.60 -28.14 31.90
N PRO A 91 1.35 -28.60 30.86
CA PRO A 91 1.15 -29.92 30.29
C PRO A 91 1.29 -30.99 31.37
N SER A 92 0.37 -31.97 31.35
CA SER A 92 0.28 -33.01 32.37
C SER A 92 -0.02 -34.37 31.75
N VAL A 93 0.47 -35.43 32.39
CA VAL A 93 0.28 -36.83 32.01
C VAL A 93 -0.30 -37.55 33.22
N ASP A 94 -1.48 -38.16 33.06
CA ASP A 94 -2.22 -38.85 34.13
C ASP A 94 -2.38 -38.02 35.42
N GLY A 95 -2.59 -36.71 35.30
CA GLY A 95 -2.77 -35.80 36.44
C GLY A 95 -1.49 -35.29 37.10
N TYR A 96 -0.30 -35.73 36.65
CA TYR A 96 1.00 -35.21 37.11
C TYR A 96 1.58 -34.25 36.07
N ALA A 97 2.37 -33.27 36.51
CA ALA A 97 3.05 -32.37 35.58
C ALA A 97 4.02 -33.16 34.68
N LEU A 98 4.12 -32.79 33.41
CA LEU A 98 5.05 -33.40 32.47
C LEU A 98 6.48 -33.17 32.94
N ASP A 99 7.22 -34.26 33.18
CA ASP A 99 8.64 -34.19 33.49
C ASP A 99 9.44 -33.62 32.31
N ILE A 100 10.51 -32.88 32.61
CA ILE A 100 11.41 -32.37 31.59
C ILE A 100 12.05 -33.49 30.77
N CYS A 101 12.26 -34.67 31.34
CA CYS A 101 12.94 -35.79 30.71
C CYS A 101 11.97 -36.79 30.08
N TYR A 102 12.27 -37.19 28.84
CA TYR A 102 11.49 -38.23 28.16
C TYR A 102 11.73 -39.59 28.82
N THR A 103 12.96 -39.88 29.24
CA THR A 103 13.38 -41.08 30.00
C THR A 103 14.00 -40.66 31.33
N TRP A 104 14.18 -41.58 32.29
CA TRP A 104 14.74 -41.24 33.60
C TRP A 104 16.13 -40.58 33.50
N GLY A 105 16.20 -39.28 33.78
CA GLY A 105 17.42 -38.47 33.68
C GLY A 105 17.99 -38.33 32.27
N GLY A 106 17.24 -38.66 31.22
CA GLY A 106 17.73 -38.72 29.84
C GLY A 106 16.73 -38.20 28.81
N SER A 107 17.25 -37.73 27.68
CA SER A 107 16.45 -37.18 26.57
C SER A 107 15.51 -36.06 27.05
N CYS A 108 16.06 -35.05 27.72
CA CYS A 108 15.29 -33.99 28.35
C CYS A 108 15.02 -32.78 27.44
N GLY A 109 13.99 -32.00 27.78
CA GLY A 109 13.51 -30.85 27.03
C GLY A 109 12.68 -31.29 25.82
N LYS A 110 13.22 -31.03 24.61
CA LYS A 110 12.48 -31.25 23.35
C LYS A 110 11.93 -32.67 23.17
N PRO A 111 12.65 -33.76 23.49
CA PRO A 111 12.09 -35.11 23.30
C PRO A 111 10.86 -35.38 24.15
N ALA A 112 10.81 -34.87 25.40
CA ALA A 112 9.64 -34.97 26.27
C ALA A 112 8.48 -34.10 25.74
N ALA A 113 8.79 -32.87 25.33
CA ALA A 113 7.83 -31.95 24.72
C ALA A 113 7.21 -32.53 23.44
N ASP A 114 8.03 -33.13 22.57
CA ASP A 114 7.60 -33.77 21.33
C ASP A 114 6.71 -34.99 21.62
N ALA A 115 7.04 -35.79 22.63
CA ALA A 115 6.22 -36.91 23.06
C ALA A 115 4.85 -36.45 23.56
N TYR A 116 4.80 -35.37 24.34
CA TYR A 116 3.54 -34.77 24.76
C TYR A 116 2.73 -34.23 23.58
N CYS A 117 3.36 -33.54 22.62
CA CYS A 117 2.66 -33.08 21.43
C CYS A 117 2.05 -34.25 20.63
N ARG A 118 2.78 -35.36 20.48
CA ARG A 118 2.24 -36.58 19.84
C ARG A 118 1.07 -37.17 20.61
N LEU A 119 1.13 -37.17 21.94
CA LEU A 119 0.00 -37.59 22.78
C LEU A 119 -1.25 -36.71 22.56
N MET A 120 -1.04 -35.42 22.26
CA MET A 120 -2.12 -34.46 21.97
C MET A 120 -2.52 -34.41 20.48
N GLU A 121 -2.08 -35.38 19.65
CA GLU A 121 -2.36 -35.46 18.21
C GLU A 121 -1.72 -34.33 17.36
N TYR A 122 -0.54 -33.87 17.76
CA TYR A 122 0.32 -32.95 17.01
C TYR A 122 1.60 -33.67 16.54
N SER A 123 2.28 -33.14 15.53
CA SER A 123 3.48 -33.78 14.96
C SER A 123 4.71 -33.62 15.85
N SER A 124 4.95 -32.41 16.37
CA SER A 124 6.10 -32.12 17.24
C SER A 124 5.92 -30.83 18.05
N SER A 125 6.84 -30.58 18.99
CA SER A 125 6.97 -29.30 19.69
C SER A 125 7.84 -28.32 18.92
N VAL A 126 7.37 -27.07 18.83
CA VAL A 126 8.10 -25.92 18.30
C VAL A 126 8.93 -25.28 19.39
N SER A 127 8.36 -25.15 20.59
CA SER A 127 9.01 -24.56 21.76
C SER A 127 8.45 -25.16 23.04
N HIS A 128 9.22 -25.07 24.12
CA HIS A 128 8.81 -25.45 25.47
C HIS A 128 9.51 -24.56 26.49
N VAL A 129 8.88 -24.39 27.65
CA VAL A 129 9.42 -23.67 28.80
C VAL A 129 9.56 -24.66 29.95
N VAL A 130 10.69 -24.58 30.64
CA VAL A 130 11.01 -25.43 31.80
C VAL A 130 10.82 -24.61 33.07
N LYS A 131 10.24 -25.24 34.08
CA LYS A 131 10.20 -24.73 35.44
C LYS A 131 10.91 -25.70 36.37
N ASN A 132 11.99 -25.23 36.97
CA ASN A 132 12.87 -26.05 37.79
C ASN A 132 12.29 -26.30 39.19
N ASP A 133 12.75 -27.36 39.85
CA ASP A 133 12.50 -27.73 41.25
C ASP A 133 11.01 -27.70 41.62
N THR A 134 10.18 -28.27 40.75
CA THR A 134 8.72 -28.34 40.95
C THR A 134 8.18 -29.77 40.84
N PRO A 135 8.50 -30.65 41.80
CA PRO A 135 7.84 -31.94 41.93
C PRO A 135 6.37 -31.81 42.33
N PRO A 136 5.55 -32.87 42.19
CA PRO A 136 5.88 -34.11 41.49
C PRO A 136 5.70 -33.95 39.97
N THR A 137 6.54 -34.64 39.22
CA THR A 137 6.49 -34.73 37.75
C THR A 137 6.38 -36.19 37.31
N LYS A 138 5.93 -36.43 36.09
CA LYS A 138 5.81 -37.78 35.52
C LYS A 138 6.53 -37.88 34.19
N ILE A 139 7.39 -38.89 34.09
CA ILE A 139 8.15 -39.20 32.89
C ILE A 139 7.24 -39.88 31.88
N ILE A 140 7.00 -39.22 30.76
CA ILE A 140 5.99 -39.64 29.77
C ILE A 140 6.26 -41.01 29.13
N SER A 141 7.53 -41.42 28.95
CA SER A 141 7.83 -42.72 28.32
C SER A 141 7.58 -43.93 29.23
N SER A 142 7.75 -43.75 30.55
CA SER A 142 7.78 -44.86 31.51
C SER A 142 6.66 -44.79 32.54
N GLY A 143 5.97 -43.65 32.66
CA GLY A 143 4.95 -43.41 33.68
C GLY A 143 5.51 -43.26 35.10
N ARG A 144 6.84 -43.28 35.28
CA ARG A 144 7.47 -43.10 36.60
C ARG A 144 7.26 -41.67 37.08
N VAL A 145 6.94 -41.53 38.36
CA VAL A 145 6.83 -40.23 39.03
C VAL A 145 8.18 -39.86 39.64
N CYS A 146 8.60 -38.62 39.46
CA CYS A 146 9.74 -37.99 40.10
C CYS A 146 9.20 -37.02 41.14
N ASP A 147 9.46 -37.31 42.41
CA ASP A 147 8.99 -36.55 43.58
C ASP A 147 10.14 -35.86 44.35
N GLY A 148 11.38 -36.09 43.91
CA GLY A 148 12.57 -35.41 44.43
C GLY A 148 12.51 -33.90 44.21
N TRP A 149 13.19 -33.15 45.07
CA TRP A 149 13.26 -31.69 44.98
C TRP A 149 13.86 -31.19 43.66
N TYR A 150 14.70 -32.01 43.01
CA TYR A 150 15.40 -31.72 41.75
C TYR A 150 14.56 -32.03 40.49
N CYS A 151 13.30 -32.43 40.64
CA CYS A 151 12.47 -32.79 39.50
C CYS A 151 11.90 -31.52 38.84
N ASP A 152 12.28 -31.32 37.58
CA ASP A 152 11.85 -30.17 36.77
C ASP A 152 10.71 -30.56 35.84
N ARG A 153 9.82 -29.60 35.57
CA ARG A 153 8.67 -29.82 34.68
C ARG A 153 8.74 -28.95 33.44
N ILE A 154 8.06 -29.40 32.40
CA ILE A 154 7.67 -28.53 31.29
C ILE A 154 6.44 -27.73 31.75
N SER A 155 6.57 -26.41 31.87
CA SER A 155 5.48 -25.52 32.27
C SER A 155 4.62 -25.07 31.08
N GLU A 156 5.20 -25.02 29.89
CA GLU A 156 4.51 -24.62 28.65
C GLU A 156 5.09 -25.39 27.47
N VAL A 157 4.25 -25.75 26.50
CA VAL A 157 4.69 -26.35 25.24
C VAL A 157 3.84 -25.88 24.08
N THR A 158 4.49 -25.44 23.00
CA THR A 158 3.83 -25.11 21.74
C THR A 158 3.99 -26.27 20.78
N CYS A 159 2.88 -26.87 20.37
CA CYS A 159 2.84 -27.97 19.41
C CYS A 159 2.46 -27.46 18.02
N THR A 160 2.89 -28.18 16.98
CA THR A 160 2.54 -27.88 15.59
C THR A 160 1.94 -29.12 14.90
N LYS A 161 0.99 -28.90 13.99
CA LYS A 161 0.49 -29.96 13.10
C LYS A 161 1.38 -30.08 11.88
#